data_AF-A0A7S8C254-F1
#
_entry.id   AF-A0A7S8C254-F1
#
_cell.length_a   1.000
_cell.length_b   1.000
_cell.length_c   1.000
_cell.angle_alpha   90.00
_cell.angle_beta   90.00
_cell.angle_gamma   90.00
#
_symmetry.space_group_name_H-M   'P 1'
#
loop_
_entity.id
_entity.type
_entity.pdbx_description
1 polymer ?
#
loop_
_entity_poly.entity_id
_entity_poly.type
_entity_poly.pdbx_seq_one_letter_code
_entity_poly.pdbx_strand_id
1 'polypeptide(L)'
;MLLIRCPVCGAEGDETDFHYGGEGHLRRPATHDPEAVTDEAQRDYLYARRNPKGLHFERWRCDRGCGKWFHAARDTVTLQFRACYGITELPPAELIEEARTGPWAGAFPDPAPRKTGTAKTRKAGSSGKSSKSGKSNSSAKSDGAKTAARTPRRRATS
;
A
#
# COMPACT_ATOMS: atom_id res chain seq x y z
N MET A 1 -10.35 -20.37 6.69
CA MET A 1 -8.99 -20.09 6.24
C MET A 1 -9.00 -18.82 5.45
N LEU A 2 -8.49 -17.73 6.01
CA LEU A 2 -8.46 -16.42 5.37
C LEU A 2 -7.38 -16.36 4.28
N LEU A 3 -7.66 -15.65 3.19
CA LEU A 3 -6.69 -15.40 2.12
C LEU A 3 -6.09 -14.00 2.29
N ILE A 4 -4.77 -13.93 2.35
CA ILE A 4 -4.02 -12.70 2.61
C ILE A 4 -2.99 -12.49 1.51
N ARG A 5 -2.84 -11.24 1.06
CA ARG A 5 -1.87 -10.83 0.04
C ARG A 5 -0.85 -9.87 0.63
N CYS A 6 0.42 -10.24 0.60
CA CYS A 6 1.50 -9.37 1.03
C CYS A 6 1.70 -8.23 0.02
N PRO A 7 1.57 -6.95 0.42
CA PRO A 7 1.77 -5.82 -0.49
C PRO A 7 3.25 -5.61 -0.86
N VAL A 8 4.18 -6.22 -0.10
CA VAL A 8 5.61 -6.00 -0.30
C VAL A 8 6.22 -6.97 -1.32
N CYS A 9 5.90 -8.26 -1.24
CA CYS A 9 6.42 -9.27 -2.16
C CYS A 9 5.37 -9.89 -3.08
N GLY A 10 4.09 -9.55 -2.91
CA GLY A 10 2.99 -10.08 -3.71
C GLY A 10 2.61 -11.53 -3.39
N ALA A 11 3.21 -12.16 -2.36
CA ALA A 11 2.84 -13.50 -1.92
C ALA A 11 1.38 -13.52 -1.49
N GLU A 12 0.64 -14.50 -2.01
CA GLU A 12 -0.73 -14.81 -1.62
C GLU A 12 -0.69 -16.15 -0.90
N GLY A 13 -1.35 -16.23 0.24
CA GLY A 13 -1.35 -17.41 1.08
C GLY A 13 -2.49 -17.40 2.06
N ASP A 14 -2.54 -18.45 2.86
CA ASP A 14 -3.54 -18.60 3.89
C ASP A 14 -3.12 -17.97 5.21
N GLU A 15 -4.05 -17.84 6.16
CA GLU A 15 -3.80 -17.18 7.45
C GLU A 15 -2.61 -17.76 8.24
N THR A 16 -2.23 -19.02 7.99
CA THR A 16 -1.10 -19.70 8.67
C THR A 16 0.26 -19.38 8.03
N ASP A 17 0.27 -18.84 6.81
CA ASP A 17 1.47 -18.32 6.15
C ASP A 17 1.86 -16.93 6.66
N PHE A 18 0.98 -16.32 7.48
CA PHE A 18 1.14 -14.99 8.04
C PHE A 18 1.00 -15.00 9.57
N HIS A 19 1.59 -14.00 10.21
CA HIS A 19 1.46 -13.80 11.65
C HIS A 19 0.64 -12.55 11.97
N TYR A 20 -0.37 -12.72 12.82
CA TYR A 20 -1.23 -11.63 13.27
C TYR A 20 -0.55 -10.79 14.36
N GLY A 21 -0.42 -9.49 14.13
CA GLY A 21 0.25 -8.54 15.02
C GLY A 21 -0.67 -7.59 15.77
N GLY A 22 -1.97 -7.84 15.79
CA GLY A 22 -2.98 -7.00 16.45
C GLY A 22 -3.22 -5.66 15.78
N GLU A 23 -3.55 -4.65 16.57
CA GLU A 23 -3.86 -3.29 16.13
C GLU A 23 -2.71 -2.66 15.31
N GLY A 24 -3.07 -2.12 14.14
CA GLY A 24 -2.21 -1.32 13.28
C GLY A 24 -2.03 0.11 13.81
N HIS A 25 -1.15 0.90 13.19
CA HIS A 25 -0.98 2.34 13.47
C HIS A 25 -0.61 2.74 14.91
N LEU A 26 -0.35 1.79 15.81
CA LEU A 26 0.13 2.07 17.16
C LEU A 26 1.62 2.44 17.16
N ARG A 27 1.95 3.61 17.72
CA ARG A 27 3.32 4.09 17.91
C ARG A 27 3.76 3.94 19.35
N ARG A 28 5.03 3.60 19.55
CA ARG A 28 5.64 3.57 20.89
C ARG A 28 5.87 5.00 21.38
N PRO A 29 5.38 5.38 22.57
CA PRO A 29 5.54 6.73 23.10
C PRO A 29 7.02 7.08 23.37
N ALA A 30 7.80 6.14 23.91
CA ALA A 30 9.21 6.32 24.27
C ALA A 30 10.20 6.22 23.09
N THR A 31 9.84 6.65 21.88
CA THR A 31 10.73 6.46 20.70
C THR A 31 11.89 7.47 20.66
N HIS A 32 11.69 8.69 21.18
CA HIS A 32 12.69 9.77 21.11
C HIS A 32 13.14 10.27 22.48
N ASP A 33 12.24 10.26 23.47
CA ASP A 33 12.54 10.68 24.85
C ASP A 33 11.83 9.73 25.83
N PRO A 34 12.53 8.68 26.30
CA PRO A 34 11.96 7.71 27.23
C PRO A 34 11.64 8.29 28.62
N GLU A 35 12.35 9.34 29.05
CA GLU A 35 12.20 9.91 30.39
C GLU A 35 10.97 10.83 30.50
N ALA A 36 10.49 11.35 29.37
CA ALA A 36 9.30 12.20 29.30
C ALA A 36 7.96 11.43 29.18
N VAL A 37 7.98 10.09 29.13
CA VAL A 37 6.75 9.30 29.00
C VAL A 37 6.10 9.09 30.36
N THR A 38 4.83 9.47 30.50
CA THR A 38 4.07 9.24 31.74
C THR A 38 3.71 7.76 31.90
N ASP A 39 3.54 7.33 33.15
CA ASP A 39 3.12 5.96 33.47
C ASP A 39 1.79 5.58 32.81
N GLU A 40 0.85 6.52 32.69
CA GLU A 40 -0.43 6.30 32.01
C GLU A 40 -0.24 6.03 30.52
N ALA A 41 0.56 6.85 29.84
CA ALA A 41 0.85 6.67 28.41
C ALA A 41 1.59 5.35 28.16
N GLN A 42 2.50 4.97 29.06
CA GLN A 42 3.21 3.71 29.00
C GLN A 42 2.27 2.52 29.23
N ARG A 43 1.41 2.57 30.26
CA ARG A 43 0.38 1.55 30.52
C ARG A 43 -0.52 1.37 29.29
N ASP A 44 -1.00 2.47 28.71
CA ASP A 44 -1.90 2.40 27.55
C ASP A 44 -1.19 1.79 26.34
N TYR A 45 0.07 2.16 26.09
CA TYR A 45 0.86 1.52 25.04
C TYR A 45 1.11 0.02 25.30
N LEU A 46 1.33 -0.40 26.54
CA LEU A 46 1.58 -1.81 26.88
C LEU A 46 0.31 -2.66 26.80
N TYR A 47 -0.82 -2.15 27.27
CA TYR A 47 -2.00 -2.99 27.56
C TYR A 47 -3.27 -2.59 26.80
N ALA A 48 -3.42 -1.33 26.37
CA ALA A 48 -4.65 -0.86 25.73
C ALA A 48 -4.60 -1.07 24.22
N ARG A 49 -5.60 -1.75 23.66
CA ARG A 49 -5.78 -1.92 22.20
C ARG A 49 -7.24 -1.70 21.82
N ARG A 50 -7.46 -1.15 20.62
CA ARG A 50 -8.79 -1.06 20.01
C ARG A 50 -9.26 -2.45 19.62
N ASN A 51 -10.48 -2.80 20.04
CA ASN A 51 -11.15 -4.05 19.64
C ASN A 51 -12.54 -3.77 19.03
N PRO A 52 -12.59 -3.14 17.83
CA PRO A 52 -13.84 -2.79 17.19
C PRO A 52 -14.52 -4.01 16.54
N LYS A 53 -15.85 -4.03 16.61
CA LYS A 53 -16.69 -4.90 15.78
C LYS A 53 -16.89 -4.23 14.42
N GLY A 54 -16.46 -4.87 13.34
CA GLY A 54 -16.50 -4.31 11.99
C GLY A 54 -15.11 -3.90 11.50
N LEU A 55 -14.99 -2.75 10.84
CA LEU A 55 -13.74 -2.26 10.27
C LEU A 55 -12.64 -2.14 11.34
N HIS A 56 -11.57 -2.91 11.17
CA HIS A 56 -10.40 -2.91 12.01
C HIS A 56 -9.12 -2.73 11.18
N PHE A 57 -8.27 -1.80 11.61
CA PHE A 57 -6.93 -1.65 11.03
C PHE A 57 -5.94 -2.42 11.88
N GLU A 58 -5.33 -3.40 11.25
CA GLU A 58 -4.48 -4.41 11.88
C GLU A 58 -3.10 -4.45 11.22
N ARG A 59 -2.20 -5.23 11.81
CA ARG A 59 -0.85 -5.43 11.33
C ARG A 59 -0.56 -6.93 11.17
N TRP A 60 0.11 -7.28 10.08
CA TRP A 60 0.43 -8.66 9.71
C TRP A 60 1.88 -8.79 9.28
N ARG A 61 2.48 -9.95 9.51
CA ARG A 61 3.82 -10.29 9.03
C ARG A 61 3.76 -11.46 8.05
N CYS A 62 4.48 -11.35 6.93
CA CYS A 62 4.56 -12.41 5.93
C CYS A 62 5.64 -13.44 6.33
N ASP A 63 5.28 -14.35 7.23
CA ASP A 63 6.21 -15.31 7.85
C ASP A 63 6.81 -16.30 6.85
N ARG A 64 5.99 -16.84 5.94
CA ARG A 64 6.45 -17.77 4.89
C ARG A 64 6.82 -17.11 3.57
N GLY A 65 7.11 -15.80 3.60
CA GLY A 65 7.53 -15.04 2.43
C GLY A 65 8.67 -14.07 2.75
N CYS A 66 8.43 -12.78 2.64
CA CYS A 66 9.49 -11.77 2.78
C CYS A 66 9.86 -11.42 4.24
N GLY A 67 9.14 -11.94 5.23
CA GLY A 67 9.38 -11.69 6.66
C GLY A 67 9.04 -10.27 7.14
N LYS A 68 8.50 -9.41 6.25
CA LYS A 68 8.18 -8.01 6.55
C LYS A 68 6.79 -7.85 7.14
N TRP A 69 6.66 -6.81 7.96
CA TRP A 69 5.39 -6.32 8.48
C TRP A 69 4.69 -5.44 7.46
N PHE A 70 3.36 -5.48 7.44
CA PHE A 70 2.48 -4.64 6.65
C PHE A 70 1.16 -4.40 7.40
N HIS A 71 0.37 -3.45 6.93
CA HIS A 71 -0.95 -3.18 7.49
C HIS A 71 -2.05 -3.81 6.65
N ALA A 72 -3.14 -4.16 7.31
CA ALA A 72 -4.35 -4.58 6.63
C ALA A 72 -5.57 -3.91 7.26
N ALA A 73 -6.59 -3.70 6.46
CA ALA A 73 -7.91 -3.31 6.93
C ALA A 73 -8.84 -4.49 6.70
N ARG A 74 -9.48 -4.97 7.76
CA ARG A 74 -10.35 -6.14 7.72
C ARG A 74 -11.61 -5.87 8.50
N ASP A 75 -12.73 -6.39 8.00
CA ASP A 75 -13.96 -6.44 8.77
C ASP A 75 -13.90 -7.65 9.72
N THR A 76 -13.94 -7.41 11.03
CA THR A 76 -13.85 -8.46 12.05
C THR A 76 -15.09 -9.33 12.16
N VAL A 77 -16.20 -8.95 11.53
CA VAL A 77 -17.45 -9.74 11.50
C VAL A 77 -17.48 -10.64 10.27
N THR A 78 -17.25 -10.07 9.08
CA THR A 78 -17.28 -10.85 7.81
C THR A 78 -15.97 -11.54 7.50
N LEU A 79 -14.90 -11.16 8.21
CA LEU A 79 -13.51 -11.59 8.02
C LEU A 79 -12.92 -11.18 6.66
N GLN A 80 -13.60 -10.33 5.90
CA GLN A 80 -13.14 -9.88 4.60
C GLN A 80 -12.01 -8.86 4.75
N PHE A 81 -10.87 -9.14 4.10
CA PHE A 81 -9.82 -8.14 3.90
C PHE A 81 -10.29 -7.10 2.88
N ARG A 82 -10.35 -5.85 3.32
CA ARG A 82 -10.73 -4.67 2.51
C ARG A 82 -9.51 -4.09 1.79
N ALA A 83 -8.35 -4.11 2.45
CA ALA A 83 -7.09 -3.66 1.88
C ALA A 83 -5.88 -4.24 2.61
N CYS A 84 -4.74 -4.36 1.92
CA CYS A 84 -3.41 -4.60 2.48
C CYS A 84 -2.46 -3.54 1.91
N TYR A 85 -1.67 -2.88 2.76
CA TYR A 85 -0.83 -1.73 2.40
C TYR A 85 0.45 -1.67 3.23
N GLY A 86 1.40 -0.84 2.83
CA GLY A 86 2.72 -0.76 3.45
C GLY A 86 2.71 -0.36 4.93
N ILE A 87 3.74 -0.77 5.67
CA ILE A 87 3.86 -0.48 7.12
C ILE A 87 4.02 1.01 7.44
N THR A 88 4.47 1.81 6.48
CA THR A 88 4.63 3.27 6.59
C THR A 88 3.52 4.04 5.89
N GLU A 89 2.59 3.34 5.25
CA GLU A 89 1.53 3.96 4.45
C GLU A 89 0.27 4.17 5.30
N LEU A 90 -0.48 5.22 4.96
CA LEU A 90 -1.81 5.41 5.50
C LEU A 90 -2.80 4.44 4.84
N PRO A 91 -3.92 4.11 5.50
CA PRO A 91 -4.97 3.34 4.86
C PRO A 91 -5.49 4.04 3.60
N PRO A 92 -6.09 3.29 2.65
CA PRO A 92 -6.83 3.88 1.53
C PRO A 92 -7.86 4.92 1.99
N ALA A 93 -8.02 5.99 1.22
CA ALA A 93 -8.83 7.16 1.61
C ALA A 93 -10.29 6.80 1.90
N GLU A 94 -10.87 5.87 1.14
CA GLU A 94 -12.22 5.37 1.34
C GLU A 94 -12.42 4.72 2.72
N LEU A 95 -11.40 4.03 3.24
CA LEU A 95 -11.44 3.40 4.56
C LEU A 95 -11.20 4.41 5.67
N ILE A 96 -10.40 5.45 5.42
CA ILE A 96 -10.24 6.59 6.34
C ILE A 96 -11.59 7.29 6.53
N GLU A 97 -12.32 7.56 5.45
CA GLU A 97 -13.64 8.19 5.50
C GLU A 97 -14.66 7.32 6.25
N GLU A 98 -14.71 6.01 5.98
CA GLU A 98 -15.56 5.05 6.70
C GLU A 98 -15.25 5.05 8.22
N ALA A 99 -13.96 5.06 8.56
CA ALA A 99 -13.47 5.05 9.93
C ALA A 99 -13.88 6.28 10.76
N ARG A 100 -14.21 7.42 10.14
CA ARG A 100 -14.60 8.66 10.84
C ARG A 100 -15.85 8.52 11.68
N THR A 101 -16.78 7.66 11.25
CA THR A 101 -18.08 7.48 11.92
C THR A 101 -18.06 6.39 12.98
N GLY A 102 -16.92 5.69 13.13
CA GLY A 102 -16.82 4.49 13.93
C GLY A 102 -15.79 4.58 15.07
N PRO A 103 -15.39 3.42 15.62
CA PRO A 103 -14.42 3.33 16.72
C PRO A 103 -13.01 3.84 16.38
N TRP A 104 -12.77 4.23 15.13
CA TRP A 104 -11.51 4.77 14.62
C TRP A 104 -11.56 6.28 14.37
N ALA A 105 -12.62 6.96 14.81
CA ALA A 105 -12.75 8.40 14.71
C ALA A 105 -11.50 9.10 15.28
N GLY A 106 -10.90 9.99 14.49
CA GLY A 106 -9.71 10.75 14.85
C GLY A 106 -8.37 9.97 14.85
N ALA A 107 -8.36 8.69 14.45
CA ALA A 107 -7.12 7.91 14.42
C ALA A 107 -6.21 8.24 13.22
N PHE A 108 -6.75 8.87 12.18
CA PHE A 108 -6.04 9.17 10.94
C PHE A 108 -6.15 10.67 10.61
N PRO A 109 -5.13 11.24 9.95
CA PRO A 109 -5.20 12.60 9.44
C PRO A 109 -6.21 12.70 8.29
N ASP A 110 -6.71 13.92 8.04
CA ASP A 110 -7.59 14.16 6.89
C ASP A 110 -6.87 13.81 5.58
N PRO A 111 -7.53 13.06 4.65
CA PRO A 111 -6.93 12.77 3.37
C PRO A 111 -6.71 14.10 2.63
N ALA A 112 -5.55 14.21 1.99
CA ALA A 112 -5.27 15.35 1.12
C ALA A 112 -6.44 15.53 0.12
N PRO A 113 -6.87 16.77 -0.15
CA PRO A 113 -8.03 17.01 -0.99
C PRO A 113 -7.87 16.27 -2.31
N ARG A 114 -8.83 15.40 -2.62
CA ARG A 114 -8.83 14.63 -3.87
C ARG A 114 -8.67 15.63 -5.00
N LYS A 115 -7.57 15.55 -5.77
CA LYS A 115 -7.44 16.32 -7.01
C LYS A 115 -8.56 15.83 -7.93
N THR A 116 -9.69 16.52 -7.92
CA THR A 116 -10.72 16.37 -8.93
C THR A 116 -10.04 16.70 -10.24
N GLY A 117 -9.73 15.67 -11.03
CA GLY A 117 -9.20 15.87 -12.37
C GLY A 117 -10.14 16.83 -13.07
N THR A 118 -9.63 18.00 -13.46
CA THR A 118 -10.39 18.96 -14.25
C THR A 118 -10.89 18.20 -15.47
N ALA A 119 -12.19 17.95 -15.53
CA ALA A 119 -12.83 17.40 -16.71
C ALA A 119 -12.54 18.38 -17.84
N LYS A 120 -11.56 18.05 -18.68
CA LYS A 120 -11.21 18.85 -19.85
C LYS A 120 -12.40 18.71 -20.79
N THR A 121 -13.29 19.70 -20.78
CA THR A 121 -14.44 19.78 -21.67
C THR A 121 -13.93 19.65 -23.10
N ARG A 122 -14.11 18.47 -23.70
CA ARG A 122 -13.84 18.28 -25.13
C ARG A 122 -14.91 19.06 -25.88
N LYS A 123 -14.55 20.27 -26.32
CA LYS A 123 -15.38 21.04 -27.26
C LYS A 123 -15.49 20.22 -28.54
N ALA A 124 -16.70 19.74 -28.83
CA ALA A 124 -17.04 19.14 -30.11
C ALA A 124 -16.84 20.22 -31.20
N GLY A 125 -15.78 20.07 -31.99
CA GLY A 125 -15.45 20.92 -33.13
C GLY A 125 -15.65 20.13 -34.42
N SER A 126 -16.54 20.64 -35.25
CA SER A 126 -17.05 20.10 -36.50
C SER A 126 -15.99 19.94 -37.60
N SER A 127 -16.19 18.87 -38.39
CA SER A 127 -15.77 18.59 -39.77
C SER A 127 -15.02 19.67 -40.59
N GLY A 128 -13.89 19.27 -41.19
CA GLY A 128 -13.30 19.91 -42.36
C GLY A 128 -12.42 18.94 -43.14
N LYS A 129 -12.90 18.49 -44.32
CA LYS A 129 -12.12 17.72 -45.32
C LYS A 129 -10.94 18.56 -45.82
N SER A 130 -9.76 17.95 -45.95
CA SER A 130 -8.84 18.31 -47.04
C SER A 130 -7.92 17.15 -47.40
N SER A 131 -8.04 16.72 -48.64
CA SER A 131 -7.19 15.81 -49.38
C SER A 131 -5.91 16.51 -49.85
N LYS A 132 -4.74 15.90 -49.66
CA LYS A 132 -3.72 15.89 -50.71
C LYS A 132 -2.65 14.80 -50.51
N SER A 133 -2.48 14.07 -51.61
CA SER A 133 -1.42 13.17 -52.03
C SER A 133 0.01 13.64 -51.79
N GLY A 134 0.95 12.71 -51.61
CA GLY A 134 2.37 12.98 -51.94
C GLY A 134 3.43 12.03 -51.37
N LYS A 135 3.73 10.98 -52.15
CA LYS A 135 5.06 10.40 -52.40
C LYS A 135 5.91 9.77 -51.26
N SER A 136 6.09 8.46 -51.44
CA SER A 136 7.28 7.61 -51.22
C SER A 136 8.60 8.27 -50.78
N ASN A 137 9.30 7.63 -49.84
CA ASN A 137 10.55 6.96 -50.20
C ASN A 137 10.99 5.87 -49.21
N SER A 138 11.52 4.82 -49.83
CA SER A 138 12.25 3.67 -49.32
C SER A 138 13.52 4.03 -48.54
N SER A 139 13.85 3.26 -47.52
CA SER A 139 15.18 2.64 -47.34
C SER A 139 15.21 1.82 -46.04
N ALA A 140 15.07 0.50 -46.19
CA ALA A 140 15.43 -0.46 -45.17
C ALA A 140 16.96 -0.59 -45.18
N LYS A 141 17.61 -0.24 -44.05
CA LYS A 141 19.00 -0.61 -43.78
C LYS A 141 19.00 -1.45 -42.50
N SER A 142 19.58 -2.63 -42.65
CA SER A 142 19.97 -3.56 -41.60
C SER A 142 20.92 -2.90 -40.60
N ASP A 143 20.94 -3.39 -39.37
CA ASP A 143 22.13 -4.02 -38.77
C ASP A 143 21.98 -4.15 -37.25
N GLY A 144 22.46 -5.29 -36.74
CA GLY A 144 23.19 -5.29 -35.47
C GLY A 144 22.45 -5.82 -34.25
N ALA A 145 22.31 -7.14 -34.16
CA ALA A 145 22.25 -7.82 -32.87
C ALA A 145 23.55 -7.54 -32.08
N LYS A 146 23.44 -6.97 -30.89
CA LYS A 146 24.52 -6.96 -29.89
C LYS A 146 24.03 -7.54 -28.57
N THR A 147 24.40 -8.80 -28.39
CA THR A 147 24.61 -9.46 -27.10
C THR A 147 25.55 -8.63 -26.22
N ALA A 148 25.17 -8.39 -24.96
CA ALA A 148 26.08 -7.92 -23.92
C ALA A 148 25.92 -8.80 -22.67
N ALA A 149 27.06 -9.25 -22.17
CA ALA A 149 27.26 -10.39 -21.31
C ALA A 149 26.94 -10.11 -19.83
N ARG A 150 26.55 -11.18 -19.13
CA ARG A 150 26.46 -11.31 -17.68
C ARG A 150 27.83 -11.04 -17.03
N THR A 151 27.87 -10.14 -16.07
CA THR A 151 28.99 -9.97 -15.13
C THR A 151 28.87 -10.98 -13.98
N PRO A 152 29.87 -11.84 -13.71
CA PRO A 152 29.88 -12.65 -12.49
C PRO A 152 30.33 -11.80 -11.29
N ARG A 153 29.48 -11.75 -10.26
CA ARG A 153 29.81 -11.16 -8.95
C ARG A 153 30.88 -12.03 -8.25
N ARG A 154 32.02 -11.41 -7.93
CA ARG A 154 33.11 -12.00 -7.14
C ARG A 154 32.61 -12.46 -5.77
N ARG A 155 33.00 -13.68 -5.42
CA ARG A 155 32.88 -14.31 -4.10
C ARG A 155 33.95 -13.70 -3.18
N ALA A 156 33.54 -13.13 -2.05
CA ALA A 156 34.45 -12.70 -1.00
C ALA A 156 34.67 -13.87 -0.04
N THR A 157 35.92 -14.24 0.16
CA THR A 157 36.38 -15.15 1.22
C THR A 157 37.64 -14.56 1.81
N SER A 158 37.53 -14.07 3.04
CA SER A 158 38.51 -14.07 4.13
C SER A 158 37.97 -13.16 5.23
#